data_AF-A0A7X4E9K9-F1
#
_entry.id   AF-A0A7X4E9K9-F1
#
_cell.length_a   1.000
_cell.length_b   1.000
_cell.length_c   1.000
_cell.angle_alpha   90.00
_cell.angle_beta   90.00
_cell.angle_gamma   90.00
#
_symmetry.space_group_name_H-M   'P 1'
#
loop_
_entity.id
_entity.type
_entity.pdbx_description
1 polymer ?
#
loop_
_entity_poly.entity_id
_entity_poly.type
_entity_poly.pdbx_seq_one_letter_code
_entity_poly.pdbx_strand_id
1 'polypeptide(L)'
;MASENQMKQLQDVANTILSIDENRLLRPALGEESLKEDFAPKWLEIQKRVKFLLQYARELHDEQIGGVFGPLGTISAVMQQQADSQNANYVALRPQFLTDIDQQLEELKRYWPPVVTAAVEARRFLEDEGVRQEYEQTIESIKKESESALQQVQGEAQKTIEEARVLAGQIEKRARLTAARISVKEAQEQFQQAQAALDKQVRIWAGLGAVCIAGFIGVAIFFITVDLPDGWQVIYHSAIRVSILTAIGTTAAFCLKILRAQLHMREKNRHRQRVANSMEAFVASAVTPEQRDLILSQLVESVVQFGNSGLVQREDDHAYRPRMPIDSINRTFPTNFQKDV
;
A
#
# COMPACT_ATOMS: atom_id res chain seq x y z
N MET A 1 -48.62 40.63 -5.66
CA MET A 1 -49.03 40.71 -4.25
C MET A 1 -49.68 39.41 -3.83
N ALA A 2 -49.31 38.96 -2.63
CA ALA A 2 -49.71 37.69 -2.08
C ALA A 2 -51.17 37.70 -1.63
N SER A 3 -51.94 36.67 -1.96
CA SER A 3 -53.27 36.47 -1.38
C SER A 3 -53.18 36.16 0.11
N GLU A 4 -54.22 36.53 0.86
CA GLU A 4 -54.28 36.29 2.32
C GLU A 4 -54.15 34.78 2.66
N ASN A 5 -54.67 33.92 1.79
CA ASN A 5 -54.56 32.47 1.94
C ASN A 5 -53.10 32.00 1.86
N GLN A 6 -52.32 32.53 0.90
CA GLN A 6 -50.89 32.23 0.76
C GLN A 6 -50.11 32.77 1.96
N MET A 7 -50.40 33.99 2.40
CA MET A 7 -49.75 34.58 3.58
C MET A 7 -50.02 33.77 4.85
N LYS A 8 -51.24 33.25 5.03
CA LYS A 8 -51.59 32.40 6.16
C LYS A 8 -50.85 31.07 6.11
N GLN A 9 -50.81 30.41 4.95
CA GLN A 9 -50.05 29.16 4.76
C GLN A 9 -48.56 29.36 5.03
N LEU A 10 -47.98 30.47 4.55
CA LEU A 10 -46.58 30.81 4.83
C LEU A 10 -46.34 30.99 6.32
N GLN A 11 -47.23 31.70 7.02
CA GLN A 11 -47.15 31.90 8.47
C GLN A 11 -47.22 30.57 9.22
N ASP A 12 -48.13 29.68 8.83
CA ASP A 12 -48.28 28.38 9.48
C ASP A 12 -47.01 27.53 9.34
N VAL A 13 -46.43 27.45 8.14
CA VAL A 13 -45.16 26.73 7.90
C VAL A 13 -43.99 27.41 8.64
N ALA A 14 -43.90 28.74 8.57
CA ALA A 14 -42.85 29.49 9.24
C ALA A 14 -42.91 29.35 10.76
N ASN A 15 -44.11 29.39 11.34
CA ASN A 15 -44.32 29.20 12.78
C ASN A 15 -43.96 27.77 13.19
N THR A 16 -44.30 26.78 12.37
CA THR A 16 -43.91 25.38 12.61
C THR A 16 -42.39 25.28 12.70
N ILE A 17 -41.66 25.77 11.68
CA ILE A 17 -40.19 25.81 11.69
C ILE A 17 -39.68 26.56 12.93
N LEU A 18 -40.09 27.79 13.15
CA LEU A 18 -39.57 28.62 14.25
C LEU A 18 -39.89 28.09 15.65
N SER A 19 -40.89 27.22 15.78
CA SER A 19 -41.29 26.59 17.05
C SER A 19 -40.53 25.29 17.37
N ILE A 20 -39.70 24.77 16.45
CA ILE A 20 -38.92 23.56 16.68
C ILE A 20 -37.91 23.81 17.80
N ASP A 21 -37.94 22.97 18.83
CA ASP A 21 -37.04 23.06 19.97
C ASP A 21 -35.59 22.75 19.53
N GLU A 22 -34.76 23.78 19.52
CA GLU A 22 -33.36 23.72 19.12
C GLU A 22 -32.57 22.68 19.93
N ASN A 23 -32.86 22.53 21.23
CA ASN A 23 -32.15 21.56 22.06
C ASN A 23 -32.50 20.12 21.69
N ARG A 24 -33.76 19.88 21.30
CA ARG A 24 -34.22 18.56 20.85
C ARG A 24 -33.73 18.22 19.45
N LEU A 25 -33.59 19.23 18.59
CA LEU A 25 -33.09 19.07 17.23
C LEU A 25 -31.57 18.88 17.20
N LEU A 26 -30.79 19.72 17.90
CA LEU A 26 -29.33 19.68 17.84
C LEU A 26 -28.70 18.63 18.77
N ARG A 27 -29.37 18.27 19.86
CA ARG A 27 -28.96 17.28 20.86
C ARG A 27 -27.48 17.39 21.29
N PRO A 28 -27.10 18.51 21.92
CA PRO A 28 -25.71 18.73 22.33
C PRO A 28 -25.17 17.63 23.28
N ALA A 29 -26.06 16.91 23.98
CA ALA A 29 -25.69 15.81 24.87
C ALA A 29 -25.10 14.57 24.17
N LEU A 30 -25.25 14.43 22.85
CA LEU A 30 -24.74 13.28 22.08
C LEU A 30 -23.26 13.43 21.65
N GLY A 31 -22.59 14.53 21.98
CA GLY A 31 -21.17 14.74 21.63
C GLY A 31 -20.95 14.85 20.12
N GLU A 32 -20.01 14.07 19.58
CA GLU A 32 -19.66 14.06 18.15
C GLU A 32 -20.82 13.62 17.25
N GLU A 33 -21.74 12.80 17.78
CA GLU A 33 -22.92 12.33 17.04
C GLU A 33 -24.06 13.36 17.03
N SER A 34 -23.88 14.51 17.69
CA SER A 34 -24.85 15.60 17.68
C SER A 34 -24.89 16.31 16.31
N LEU A 35 -25.95 17.07 16.08
CA LEU A 35 -26.06 17.96 14.92
C LEU A 35 -25.49 19.36 15.19
N LYS A 36 -24.86 19.58 16.36
CA LYS A 36 -24.44 20.91 16.80
C LYS A 36 -23.40 21.53 15.87
N GLU A 37 -22.39 20.79 15.45
CA GLU A 37 -21.32 21.33 14.61
C GLU A 37 -21.76 21.44 13.14
N ASP A 38 -22.37 20.38 12.62
CA ASP A 38 -22.70 20.29 11.19
C ASP A 38 -23.94 21.10 10.79
N PHE A 39 -24.93 21.22 11.69
CA PHE A 39 -26.26 21.74 11.34
C PHE A 39 -26.64 23.07 12.00
N ALA A 40 -26.13 23.39 13.20
CA ALA A 40 -26.45 24.66 13.85
C ALA A 40 -26.25 25.93 12.98
N PRO A 41 -25.18 26.07 12.17
CA PRO A 41 -25.04 27.24 11.30
C PRO A 41 -26.15 27.29 10.22
N LYS A 42 -26.50 26.14 9.64
CA LYS A 42 -27.58 26.02 8.66
C LYS A 42 -28.94 26.31 9.28
N TRP A 43 -29.14 25.88 10.53
CA TRP A 43 -30.37 26.16 11.28
C TRP A 43 -30.60 27.67 11.45
N LEU A 44 -29.57 28.39 11.91
CA LEU A 44 -29.64 29.84 12.06
C LEU A 44 -29.93 30.54 10.73
N GLU A 45 -29.35 30.06 9.64
CA GLU A 45 -29.61 30.57 8.30
C GLU A 45 -31.07 30.35 7.86
N ILE A 46 -31.62 29.15 8.07
CA ILE A 46 -33.03 28.84 7.80
C ILE A 46 -33.94 29.79 8.57
N GLN A 47 -33.72 29.98 9.87
CA GLN A 47 -34.52 30.90 10.68
C GLN A 47 -34.48 32.33 10.16
N LYS A 48 -33.29 32.82 9.78
CA LYS A 48 -33.13 34.15 9.18
C LYS A 48 -33.89 34.28 7.87
N ARG A 49 -33.77 33.29 6.98
CA ARG A 49 -34.46 33.28 5.68
C ARG A 49 -35.97 33.22 5.84
N VAL A 50 -36.49 32.41 6.76
CA VAL A 50 -37.94 32.32 7.04
C VAL A 50 -38.48 33.65 7.58
N LYS A 51 -37.78 34.28 8.53
CA LYS A 51 -38.16 35.60 9.05
C LYS A 51 -38.13 36.68 7.97
N PHE A 52 -37.10 36.66 7.12
CA PHE A 52 -36.97 37.58 6.00
C PHE A 52 -38.11 37.40 5.00
N LEU A 53 -38.44 36.15 4.66
CA LEU A 53 -39.54 35.84 3.77
C LEU A 53 -40.89 36.32 4.35
N LEU A 54 -41.15 36.10 5.64
CA LEU A 54 -42.37 36.62 6.29
C LEU A 54 -42.49 38.14 6.22
N GLN A 55 -41.37 38.85 6.29
CA GLN A 55 -41.34 40.32 6.23
C GLN A 55 -41.72 40.84 4.84
N TYR A 56 -41.27 40.16 3.76
CA TYR A 56 -41.39 40.66 2.39
C TYR A 56 -42.39 39.91 1.51
N ALA A 57 -42.99 38.81 2.02
CA ALA A 57 -43.88 37.98 1.22
C ALA A 57 -45.10 38.71 0.68
N ARG A 58 -45.63 39.75 1.36
CA ARG A 58 -46.80 40.51 0.88
C ARG A 58 -46.59 41.15 -0.50
N GLU A 59 -45.36 41.55 -0.78
CA GLU A 59 -44.97 42.22 -2.02
C GLU A 59 -44.82 41.23 -3.19
N LEU A 60 -44.68 39.94 -2.92
CA LEU A 60 -44.47 38.89 -3.94
C LEU A 60 -45.77 38.46 -4.62
N HIS A 61 -45.67 37.78 -5.76
CA HIS A 61 -46.82 37.14 -6.40
C HIS A 61 -47.09 35.75 -5.82
N ASP A 62 -48.36 35.32 -5.84
CA ASP A 62 -48.80 34.01 -5.32
C ASP A 62 -47.98 32.84 -5.88
N GLU A 63 -47.63 32.87 -7.16
CA GLU A 63 -46.81 31.82 -7.80
C GLU A 63 -45.41 31.71 -7.17
N GLN A 64 -44.79 32.85 -6.83
CA GLN A 64 -43.45 32.90 -6.26
C GLN A 64 -43.46 32.39 -4.81
N ILE A 65 -44.51 32.71 -4.05
CA ILE A 65 -44.70 32.24 -2.67
C ILE A 65 -45.05 30.75 -2.66
N GLY A 66 -45.93 30.32 -3.56
CA GLY A 66 -46.32 28.92 -3.69
C GLY A 66 -45.13 28.01 -3.99
N GLY A 67 -44.16 28.48 -4.78
CA GLY A 67 -42.90 27.76 -5.04
C GLY A 67 -42.04 27.51 -3.79
N VAL A 68 -42.18 28.34 -2.76
CA VAL A 68 -41.39 28.24 -1.52
C VAL A 68 -42.00 27.25 -0.51
N PHE A 69 -43.30 26.96 -0.62
CA PHE A 69 -44.00 26.08 0.34
C PHE A 69 -43.53 24.64 0.31
N GLY A 70 -43.25 24.09 -0.87
CA GLY A 70 -42.72 22.73 -1.00
C GLY A 70 -41.43 22.57 -0.20
N PRO A 71 -40.38 23.34 -0.52
CA PRO A 71 -39.11 23.26 0.19
C PRO A 71 -39.20 23.54 1.69
N LEU A 72 -39.92 24.58 2.11
CA LEU A 72 -40.07 24.90 3.54
C LEU A 72 -40.90 23.85 4.28
N GLY A 73 -41.94 23.31 3.66
CA GLY A 73 -42.77 22.24 4.22
C GLY A 73 -41.94 20.97 4.47
N THR A 74 -41.13 20.56 3.49
CA THR A 74 -40.22 19.41 3.62
C THR A 74 -39.17 19.66 4.71
N ILE A 75 -38.53 20.84 4.73
CA ILE A 75 -37.57 21.22 5.78
C ILE A 75 -38.23 21.10 7.15
N SER A 76 -39.42 21.66 7.32
CA SER A 76 -40.17 21.59 8.58
C SER A 76 -40.46 20.16 9.00
N ALA A 77 -40.91 19.30 8.08
CA ALA A 77 -41.26 17.92 8.37
C ALA A 77 -40.02 17.09 8.76
N VAL A 78 -38.93 17.22 8.02
CA VAL A 78 -37.66 16.52 8.25
C VAL A 78 -37.04 16.95 9.59
N MET A 79 -37.08 18.25 9.91
CA MET A 79 -36.65 18.76 11.20
C MET A 79 -37.48 18.24 12.37
N GLN A 80 -38.80 18.21 12.22
CA GLN A 80 -39.69 17.71 13.26
C GLN A 80 -39.46 16.21 13.52
N GLN A 81 -39.37 15.42 12.44
CA GLN A 81 -39.05 13.99 12.52
C GLN A 81 -37.72 13.75 13.24
N GLN A 82 -36.68 14.53 12.92
CA GLN A 82 -35.38 14.40 13.56
C GLN A 82 -35.44 14.82 15.04
N ALA A 83 -36.14 15.91 15.37
CA ALA A 83 -36.30 16.37 16.74
C ALA A 83 -37.08 15.36 17.62
N ASP A 84 -38.03 14.63 17.03
CA ASP A 84 -38.85 13.62 17.72
C ASP A 84 -38.24 12.21 17.78
N SER A 85 -37.19 11.93 17.00
CA SER A 85 -36.57 10.60 16.92
C SER A 85 -35.91 10.15 18.24
N GLN A 86 -35.91 8.87 18.59
CA GLN A 86 -35.14 8.39 19.75
C GLN A 86 -33.62 8.41 19.45
N ASN A 87 -32.76 8.40 20.47
CA ASN A 87 -31.30 8.55 20.29
C ASN A 87 -30.69 7.60 19.25
N ALA A 88 -31.07 6.31 19.25
CA ALA A 88 -30.57 5.35 18.27
C ALA A 88 -30.98 5.71 16.83
N ASN A 89 -32.25 6.07 16.63
CA ASN A 89 -32.78 6.45 15.31
C ASN A 89 -32.27 7.83 14.87
N TYR A 90 -32.06 8.74 15.81
CA TYR A 90 -31.52 10.08 15.54
C TYR A 90 -30.14 10.01 14.90
N VAL A 91 -29.25 9.19 15.46
CA VAL A 91 -27.89 8.99 14.92
C VAL A 91 -27.95 8.28 13.57
N ALA A 92 -28.82 7.25 13.43
CA ALA A 92 -28.96 6.51 12.18
C ALA A 92 -29.51 7.38 11.02
N LEU A 93 -30.44 8.29 11.30
CA LEU A 93 -31.06 9.17 10.30
C LEU A 93 -30.23 10.42 9.99
N ARG A 94 -29.20 10.73 10.80
CA ARG A 94 -28.37 11.94 10.68
C ARG A 94 -27.83 12.18 9.26
N PRO A 95 -27.25 11.21 8.53
CA PRO A 95 -26.71 11.46 7.19
C PRO A 95 -27.80 11.80 6.16
N GLN A 96 -28.94 11.10 6.23
CA GLN A 96 -30.07 11.35 5.34
C GLN A 96 -30.70 12.71 5.65
N PHE A 97 -30.89 13.03 6.93
CA PHE A 97 -31.37 14.34 7.38
C PHE A 97 -30.53 15.50 6.79
N LEU A 98 -29.20 15.42 6.89
CA LEU A 98 -28.32 16.47 6.36
C LEU A 98 -28.44 16.60 4.83
N THR A 99 -28.52 15.47 4.13
CA THR A 99 -28.67 15.43 2.66
C THR A 99 -30.01 16.04 2.23
N ASP A 100 -31.09 15.70 2.91
CA ASP A 100 -32.43 16.20 2.62
C ASP A 100 -32.50 17.71 2.85
N ILE A 101 -31.97 18.22 3.96
CA ILE A 101 -31.96 19.66 4.22
C ILE A 101 -31.13 20.40 3.17
N ASP A 102 -29.95 19.88 2.80
CA ASP A 102 -29.11 20.51 1.79
C ASP A 102 -29.80 20.57 0.42
N GLN A 103 -30.47 19.49 0.01
CA GLN A 103 -31.25 19.48 -1.22
C GLN A 103 -32.38 20.53 -1.18
N GLN A 104 -33.14 20.59 -0.10
CA GLN A 104 -34.26 21.54 0.01
C GLN A 104 -33.78 23.00 0.10
N LEU A 105 -32.60 23.25 0.70
CA LEU A 105 -31.98 24.57 0.69
C LEU A 105 -31.54 25.00 -0.71
N GLU A 106 -31.00 24.08 -1.52
CA GLU A 106 -30.67 24.35 -2.93
C GLU A 106 -31.93 24.61 -3.77
N GLU A 107 -33.02 23.87 -3.54
CA GLU A 107 -34.30 24.13 -4.18
C GLU A 107 -34.85 25.50 -3.79
N LEU A 108 -34.77 25.88 -2.51
CA LEU A 108 -35.19 27.18 -2.01
C LEU A 108 -34.42 28.34 -2.65
N LYS A 109 -33.13 28.16 -2.98
CA LYS A 109 -32.33 29.20 -3.65
C LYS A 109 -32.92 29.62 -5.00
N ARG A 110 -33.64 28.75 -5.71
CA ARG A 110 -34.26 29.09 -7.00
C ARG A 110 -35.37 30.14 -6.87
N TYR A 111 -36.05 30.16 -5.73
CA TYR A 111 -37.15 31.08 -5.44
C TYR A 111 -36.69 32.32 -4.66
N TRP A 112 -35.40 32.40 -4.30
CA TRP A 112 -34.86 33.49 -3.50
C TRP A 112 -34.71 34.83 -4.25
N PRO A 113 -34.30 34.89 -5.54
CA PRO A 113 -34.08 36.16 -6.23
C PRO A 113 -35.30 37.09 -6.22
N PRO A 114 -36.55 36.63 -6.51
CA PRO A 114 -37.73 37.49 -6.40
C PRO A 114 -37.96 38.06 -5.00
N VAL A 115 -37.69 37.28 -3.94
CA VAL A 115 -37.81 37.71 -2.54
C VAL A 115 -36.85 38.86 -2.24
N VAL A 116 -35.62 38.76 -2.72
CA VAL A 116 -34.61 39.81 -2.56
C VAL A 116 -35.00 41.06 -3.34
N THR A 117 -35.45 40.92 -4.59
CA THR A 117 -35.93 42.05 -5.40
C THR A 117 -37.07 42.79 -4.70
N ALA A 118 -38.08 42.06 -4.22
CA ALA A 118 -39.18 42.64 -3.46
C ALA A 118 -38.71 43.35 -2.17
N ALA A 119 -37.70 42.80 -1.49
CA ALA A 119 -37.13 43.46 -0.31
C ALA A 119 -36.36 44.75 -0.65
N VAL A 120 -35.65 44.78 -1.78
CA VAL A 120 -34.95 45.97 -2.28
C VAL A 120 -35.95 47.06 -2.69
N GLU A 121 -37.02 46.68 -3.40
CA GLU A 121 -38.10 47.57 -3.83
C GLU A 121 -38.87 48.12 -2.62
N ALA A 122 -39.25 47.26 -1.66
CA ALA A 122 -39.97 47.65 -0.45
C ALA A 122 -39.16 48.59 0.45
N ARG A 123 -37.82 48.46 0.44
CA ARG A 123 -36.91 49.38 1.15
C ARG A 123 -36.71 50.72 0.44
N ARG A 124 -37.33 50.92 -0.73
CA ARG A 124 -37.16 52.11 -1.61
C ARG A 124 -35.68 52.42 -1.87
N PHE A 125 -34.87 51.37 -1.93
CA PHE A 125 -33.42 51.47 -2.05
C PHE A 125 -32.97 52.08 -3.39
N LEU A 126 -33.89 52.17 -4.37
CA LEU A 126 -33.65 52.69 -5.72
C LEU A 126 -34.15 54.14 -5.93
N GLU A 127 -34.86 54.74 -4.97
CA GLU A 127 -35.43 56.10 -5.11
C GLU A 127 -34.62 57.20 -4.38
N ASP A 128 -33.64 56.82 -3.56
CA ASP A 128 -32.83 57.77 -2.77
C ASP A 128 -31.43 57.95 -3.38
N GLU A 129 -31.20 59.07 -4.05
CA GLU A 129 -29.94 59.40 -4.76
C GLU A 129 -28.71 59.41 -3.84
N GLY A 130 -28.89 59.67 -2.54
CA GLY A 130 -27.81 59.61 -1.54
C GLY A 130 -27.34 58.18 -1.24
N VAL A 131 -28.27 57.21 -1.23
CA VAL A 131 -27.95 55.80 -0.97
C VAL A 131 -27.25 55.18 -2.17
N ARG A 132 -27.54 55.63 -3.40
CA ARG A 132 -26.84 55.17 -4.62
C ARG A 132 -25.36 55.54 -4.61
N GLN A 133 -25.01 56.73 -4.12
CA GLN A 133 -23.60 57.15 -3.96
C GLN A 133 -22.90 56.38 -2.85
N GLU A 134 -23.56 56.17 -1.70
CA GLU A 134 -22.98 55.34 -0.63
C GLU A 134 -22.84 53.88 -1.06
N TYR A 135 -23.76 53.35 -1.87
CA TYR A 135 -23.68 51.99 -2.40
C TYR A 135 -22.59 51.86 -3.48
N GLU A 136 -22.39 52.86 -4.33
CA GLU A 136 -21.26 52.89 -5.26
C GLU A 136 -19.92 52.95 -4.51
N GLN A 137 -19.81 53.80 -3.49
CA GLN A 137 -18.62 53.85 -2.62
C GLN A 137 -18.40 52.54 -1.86
N THR A 138 -19.48 51.91 -1.38
CA THR A 138 -19.42 50.63 -0.66
C THR A 138 -19.09 49.48 -1.60
N ILE A 139 -19.63 49.47 -2.83
CA ILE A 139 -19.25 48.49 -3.84
C ILE A 139 -17.81 48.68 -4.26
N GLU A 140 -17.34 49.91 -4.40
CA GLU A 140 -15.96 50.19 -4.78
C GLU A 140 -14.97 49.84 -3.66
N SER A 141 -15.34 50.08 -2.39
CA SER A 141 -14.55 49.65 -1.23
C SER A 141 -14.56 48.13 -1.08
N ILE A 142 -15.71 47.47 -1.23
CA ILE A 142 -15.83 46.00 -1.22
C ILE A 142 -15.05 45.41 -2.38
N LYS A 143 -15.05 46.03 -3.56
CA LYS A 143 -14.31 45.55 -4.74
C LYS A 143 -12.80 45.66 -4.50
N LYS A 144 -12.33 46.76 -3.91
CA LYS A 144 -10.92 46.92 -3.50
C LYS A 144 -10.52 45.95 -2.39
N GLU A 145 -11.32 45.77 -1.36
CA GLU A 145 -11.08 44.79 -0.30
C GLU A 145 -11.11 43.37 -0.85
N SER A 146 -12.02 43.06 -1.77
CA SER A 146 -12.11 41.75 -2.42
C SER A 146 -10.92 41.49 -3.34
N GLU A 147 -10.45 42.48 -4.10
CA GLU A 147 -9.23 42.36 -4.90
C GLU A 147 -7.98 42.19 -4.03
N SER A 148 -7.87 42.94 -2.93
CA SER A 148 -6.80 42.80 -1.95
C SER A 148 -6.82 41.42 -1.29
N ALA A 149 -7.99 40.98 -0.83
CA ALA A 149 -8.17 39.67 -0.23
C ALA A 149 -7.90 38.55 -1.26
N LEU A 150 -8.33 38.70 -2.51
CA LEU A 150 -8.03 37.76 -3.58
C LEU A 150 -6.53 37.68 -3.89
N GLN A 151 -5.82 38.82 -3.93
CA GLN A 151 -4.37 38.84 -4.11
C GLN A 151 -3.64 38.19 -2.93
N GLN A 152 -4.10 38.43 -1.71
CA GLN A 152 -3.53 37.85 -0.50
C GLN A 152 -3.79 36.34 -0.43
N VAL A 153 -5.01 35.91 -0.74
CA VAL A 153 -5.38 34.49 -0.84
C VAL A 153 -4.62 33.81 -1.99
N GLN A 154 -4.45 34.46 -3.14
CA GLN A 154 -3.64 33.91 -4.23
C GLN A 154 -2.17 33.77 -3.81
N GLY A 155 -1.59 34.77 -3.15
CA GLY A 155 -0.21 34.71 -2.66
C GLY A 155 0.00 33.63 -1.60
N GLU A 156 -0.89 33.53 -0.62
CA GLU A 156 -0.86 32.50 0.41
C GLU A 156 -1.15 31.10 -0.14
N ALA A 157 -2.07 30.97 -1.09
CA ALA A 157 -2.34 29.71 -1.79
C ALA A 157 -1.12 29.28 -2.62
N GLN A 158 -0.47 30.19 -3.35
CA GLN A 158 0.75 29.89 -4.10
C GLN A 158 1.85 29.36 -3.16
N LYS A 159 2.04 30.03 -2.02
CA LYS A 159 3.03 29.64 -1.02
C LYS A 159 2.70 28.30 -0.38
N THR A 160 1.43 28.07 -0.07
CA THR A 160 0.94 26.79 0.47
C THR A 160 1.11 25.66 -0.55
N ILE A 161 0.86 25.92 -1.83
CA ILE A 161 1.09 24.95 -2.92
C ILE A 161 2.59 24.65 -3.06
N GLU A 162 3.46 25.66 -2.99
CA GLU A 162 4.91 25.50 -3.03
C GLU A 162 5.40 24.64 -1.84
N GLU A 163 4.95 24.95 -0.63
CA GLU A 163 5.27 24.21 0.60
C GLU A 163 4.74 22.77 0.54
N ALA A 164 3.50 22.57 0.08
CA ALA A 164 2.92 21.25 -0.14
C ALA A 164 3.68 20.44 -1.18
N ARG A 165 4.18 21.08 -2.26
CA ARG A 165 4.99 20.43 -3.29
C ARG A 165 6.35 20.00 -2.74
N VAL A 166 6.98 20.83 -1.91
CA VAL A 166 8.23 20.48 -1.21
C VAL A 166 8.00 19.32 -0.23
N LEU A 167 6.93 19.37 0.56
CA LEU A 167 6.54 18.31 1.50
C LEU A 167 6.24 17.00 0.76
N ALA A 168 5.47 17.04 -0.32
CA ALA A 168 5.17 15.87 -1.14
C ALA A 168 6.45 15.24 -1.72
N GLY A 169 7.38 16.07 -2.23
CA GLY A 169 8.67 15.60 -2.72
C GLY A 169 9.54 14.97 -1.61
N GLN A 170 9.46 15.47 -0.38
CA GLN A 170 10.14 14.88 0.77
C GLN A 170 9.49 13.55 1.21
N ILE A 171 8.15 13.47 1.19
CA ILE A 171 7.40 12.26 1.53
C ILE A 171 7.68 11.17 0.49
N GLU A 172 7.68 11.50 -0.80
CA GLU A 172 8.02 10.55 -1.87
C GLU A 172 9.46 10.01 -1.70
N LYS A 173 10.43 10.90 -1.45
CA LYS A 173 11.82 10.51 -1.18
C LYS A 173 11.92 9.59 0.05
N ARG A 174 11.21 9.90 1.14
CA ARG A 174 11.18 9.08 2.36
C ARG A 174 10.51 7.73 2.12
N ALA A 175 9.37 7.70 1.44
CA ALA A 175 8.65 6.47 1.11
C ALA A 175 9.50 5.53 0.23
N ARG A 176 10.17 6.06 -0.80
CA ARG A 176 11.10 5.27 -1.63
C ARG A 176 12.31 4.76 -0.84
N LEU A 177 12.91 5.58 0.01
CA LEU A 177 14.02 5.16 0.88
C LEU A 177 13.60 4.07 1.87
N THR A 178 12.41 4.19 2.45
CA THR A 178 11.84 3.20 3.37
C THR A 178 11.52 1.89 2.65
N ALA A 179 10.90 1.95 1.46
CA ALA A 179 10.62 0.77 0.65
C ALA A 179 11.90 0.04 0.22
N ALA A 180 12.92 0.77 -0.22
CA ALA A 180 14.23 0.20 -0.57
C ALA A 180 14.92 -0.44 0.65
N ARG A 181 14.89 0.22 1.81
CA ARG A 181 15.46 -0.33 3.06
C ARG A 181 14.76 -1.59 3.54
N ILE A 182 13.42 -1.58 3.57
CA ILE A 182 12.63 -2.74 4.03
C ILE A 182 12.89 -3.93 3.10
N SER A 183 12.83 -3.72 1.79
CA SER A 183 13.06 -4.79 0.80
C SER A 183 14.48 -5.36 0.87
N VAL A 184 15.50 -4.51 1.01
CA VAL A 184 16.90 -4.96 1.13
C VAL A 184 17.12 -5.72 2.45
N LYS A 185 16.54 -5.26 3.56
CA LYS A 185 16.67 -5.93 4.86
C LYS A 185 16.01 -7.31 4.87
N GLU A 186 14.82 -7.45 4.30
CA GLU A 186 14.16 -8.75 4.18
C GLU A 186 14.98 -9.73 3.33
N ALA A 187 15.54 -9.27 2.20
CA ALA A 187 16.43 -10.09 1.38
C ALA A 187 17.72 -10.50 2.12
N GLN A 188 18.31 -9.59 2.91
CA GLN A 188 19.47 -9.90 3.75
C GLN A 188 19.16 -10.97 4.80
N GLU A 189 18.00 -10.89 5.46
CA GLU A 189 17.54 -11.88 6.44
C GLU A 189 17.31 -13.25 5.80
N GLN A 190 16.69 -13.29 4.62
CA GLN A 190 16.50 -14.54 3.87
C GLN A 190 17.84 -15.21 3.52
N PHE A 191 18.82 -14.43 3.03
CA PHE A 191 20.15 -14.98 2.72
C PHE A 191 20.89 -15.43 3.99
N GLN A 192 20.73 -14.74 5.12
CA GLN A 192 21.29 -15.17 6.41
C GLN A 192 20.71 -16.49 6.88
N GLN A 193 19.38 -16.65 6.83
CA GLN A 193 18.71 -17.88 7.23
C GLN A 193 19.11 -19.04 6.32
N ALA A 194 19.14 -18.82 5.00
CA ALA A 194 19.62 -19.80 4.03
C ALA A 194 21.09 -20.19 4.29
N GLN A 195 21.94 -19.22 4.64
CA GLN A 195 23.35 -19.47 4.96
C GLN A 195 23.51 -20.37 6.19
N ALA A 196 22.74 -20.10 7.25
CA ALA A 196 22.78 -20.91 8.47
C ALA A 196 22.34 -22.36 8.21
N ALA A 197 21.32 -22.56 7.37
CA ALA A 197 20.87 -23.88 6.96
C ALA A 197 21.95 -24.63 6.15
N LEU A 198 22.58 -23.95 5.18
CA LEU A 198 23.67 -24.51 4.37
C LEU A 198 24.90 -24.85 5.22
N ASP A 199 25.29 -23.99 6.16
CA ASP A 199 26.41 -24.25 7.08
C ASP A 199 26.15 -25.49 7.95
N LYS A 200 24.92 -25.69 8.41
CA LYS A 200 24.52 -26.89 9.15
C LYS A 200 24.62 -28.14 8.29
N GLN A 201 24.10 -28.09 7.05
CA GLN A 201 24.19 -29.22 6.11
C GLN A 201 25.65 -29.57 5.79
N VAL A 202 26.50 -28.57 5.51
CA VAL A 202 27.93 -28.78 5.27
C VAL A 202 28.60 -29.48 6.46
N ARG A 203 28.32 -29.07 7.69
CA ARG A 203 28.88 -29.73 8.89
C ARG A 203 28.45 -31.19 9.01
N ILE A 204 27.17 -31.48 8.75
CA ILE A 204 26.64 -32.86 8.79
C ILE A 204 27.32 -33.72 7.74
N TRP A 205 27.38 -33.27 6.49
CA TRP A 205 27.99 -34.03 5.40
C TRP A 205 29.51 -34.15 5.54
N ALA A 206 30.19 -33.15 6.10
CA ALA A 206 31.61 -33.22 6.42
C ALA A 206 31.89 -34.25 7.51
N GLY A 207 31.08 -34.25 8.58
CA GLY A 207 31.16 -35.25 9.63
C GLY A 207 30.90 -36.67 9.12
N LEU A 208 29.83 -36.86 8.35
CA LEU A 208 29.49 -38.15 7.75
C LEU A 208 30.60 -38.64 6.79
N GLY A 209 31.11 -37.75 5.94
CA GLY A 209 32.21 -38.06 5.03
C GLY A 209 33.49 -38.47 5.78
N ALA A 210 33.84 -37.77 6.85
CA ALA A 210 34.98 -38.12 7.69
C ALA A 210 34.81 -39.50 8.35
N VAL A 211 33.61 -39.82 8.86
CA VAL A 211 33.29 -41.14 9.43
C VAL A 211 33.39 -42.24 8.37
N CYS A 212 32.87 -42.01 7.16
CA CYS A 212 32.96 -42.98 6.06
C CYS A 212 34.42 -43.24 5.64
N ILE A 213 35.26 -42.20 5.56
CA ILE A 213 36.68 -42.34 5.23
C ILE A 213 37.42 -43.09 6.34
N ALA A 214 37.18 -42.73 7.61
CA ALA A 214 37.78 -43.42 8.75
C ALA A 214 37.35 -44.89 8.80
N GLY A 215 36.07 -45.18 8.53
CA GLY A 215 35.55 -46.54 8.42
C GLY A 215 36.18 -47.33 7.28
N PHE A 216 36.35 -46.71 6.11
CA PHE A 216 37.05 -47.33 4.97
C PHE A 216 38.49 -47.72 5.34
N ILE A 217 39.24 -46.79 5.95
CA ILE A 217 40.62 -47.03 6.38
C ILE A 217 40.68 -48.12 7.46
N GLY A 218 39.77 -48.07 8.45
CA GLY A 218 39.70 -49.06 9.52
C GLY A 218 39.41 -50.48 9.00
N VAL A 219 38.44 -50.61 8.07
CA VAL A 219 38.13 -51.90 7.43
C VAL A 219 39.29 -52.38 6.56
N ALA A 220 39.96 -51.48 5.83
CA ALA A 220 41.13 -51.83 5.05
C ALA A 220 42.28 -52.35 5.93
N ILE A 221 42.59 -51.68 7.04
CA ILE A 221 43.60 -52.13 8.02
C ILE A 221 43.20 -53.49 8.62
N PHE A 222 41.93 -53.65 9.04
CA PHE A 222 41.43 -54.91 9.57
C PHE A 222 41.62 -56.06 8.57
N PHE A 223 41.31 -55.84 7.28
CA PHE A 223 41.53 -56.83 6.23
C PHE A 223 43.00 -57.14 5.96
N ILE A 224 43.92 -56.23 6.25
CA ILE A 224 45.37 -56.49 6.17
C ILE A 224 45.83 -57.38 7.34
N THR A 225 45.24 -57.21 8.53
CA THR A 225 45.63 -57.96 9.73
C THR A 225 45.05 -59.37 9.84
N VAL A 226 43.98 -59.68 9.10
CA VAL A 226 43.33 -60.99 9.15
C VAL A 226 43.85 -61.88 8.02
N ASP A 227 44.57 -62.94 8.39
CA ASP A 227 45.09 -63.95 7.47
C ASP A 227 43.97 -64.57 6.62
N LEU A 228 44.30 -64.92 5.37
CA LEU A 228 43.38 -65.62 4.49
C LEU A 228 43.56 -67.15 4.64
N PRO A 229 42.48 -67.94 4.59
CA PRO A 229 42.57 -69.40 4.61
C PRO A 229 43.19 -69.91 3.31
N ASP A 230 44.00 -70.97 3.38
CA ASP A 230 44.70 -71.53 2.23
C ASP A 230 43.76 -72.20 1.20
N GLY A 231 44.20 -72.26 -0.07
CA GLY A 231 43.53 -72.97 -1.15
C GLY A 231 42.49 -72.14 -1.91
N TRP A 232 41.43 -72.80 -2.41
CA TRP A 232 40.41 -72.16 -3.26
C TRP A 232 39.57 -71.10 -2.51
N GLN A 233 39.53 -71.17 -1.17
CA GLN A 233 38.79 -70.25 -0.31
C GLN A 233 39.39 -68.83 -0.32
N VAL A 234 40.68 -68.68 -0.65
CA VAL A 234 41.36 -67.37 -0.82
C VAL A 234 40.61 -66.48 -1.80
N ILE A 235 40.20 -67.04 -2.94
CA ILE A 235 39.53 -66.32 -4.02
C ILE A 235 38.17 -65.78 -3.54
N TYR A 236 37.41 -66.63 -2.85
CA TYR A 236 36.09 -66.28 -2.31
C TYR A 236 36.19 -65.17 -1.26
N HIS A 237 37.09 -65.30 -0.28
CA HIS A 237 37.28 -64.27 0.76
C HIS A 237 37.84 -62.96 0.20
N SER A 238 38.73 -63.01 -0.79
CA SER A 238 39.24 -61.81 -1.47
C SER A 238 38.15 -61.06 -2.22
N ALA A 239 37.29 -61.78 -2.95
CA ALA A 239 36.15 -61.18 -3.66
C ALA A 239 35.18 -60.48 -2.69
N ILE A 240 34.89 -61.08 -1.53
CA ILE A 240 34.05 -60.46 -0.49
C ILE A 240 34.72 -59.20 0.07
N ARG A 241 36.00 -59.25 0.44
CA ARG A 241 36.74 -58.09 0.97
C ARG A 241 36.74 -56.92 -0.02
N VAL A 242 37.02 -57.20 -1.30
CA VAL A 242 36.97 -56.19 -2.37
C VAL A 242 35.57 -55.62 -2.55
N SER A 243 34.53 -56.46 -2.49
CA SER A 243 33.13 -56.01 -2.62
C SER A 243 32.74 -55.09 -1.46
N ILE A 244 33.11 -55.43 -0.23
CA ILE A 244 32.88 -54.60 0.97
C ILE A 244 33.63 -53.27 0.85
N LEU A 245 34.91 -53.28 0.49
CA LEU A 245 35.69 -52.06 0.30
C LEU A 245 35.10 -51.18 -0.80
N THR A 246 34.63 -51.77 -1.91
CA THR A 246 33.98 -51.04 -3.00
C THR A 246 32.65 -50.41 -2.54
N ALA A 247 31.84 -51.12 -1.77
CA ALA A 247 30.58 -50.59 -1.22
C ALA A 247 30.82 -49.41 -0.26
N ILE A 248 31.82 -49.51 0.61
CA ILE A 248 32.18 -48.40 1.53
C ILE A 248 32.79 -47.23 0.73
N GLY A 249 33.68 -47.53 -0.22
CA GLY A 249 34.32 -46.53 -1.07
C GLY A 249 33.34 -45.72 -1.91
N THR A 250 32.34 -46.38 -2.52
CA THR A 250 31.26 -45.70 -3.26
C THR A 250 30.40 -44.82 -2.36
N THR A 251 30.09 -45.29 -1.14
CA THR A 251 29.36 -44.48 -0.14
C THR A 251 30.15 -43.25 0.29
N ALA A 252 31.46 -43.39 0.53
CA ALA A 252 32.34 -42.28 0.86
C ALA A 252 32.43 -41.27 -0.29
N ALA A 253 32.60 -41.75 -1.53
CA ALA A 253 32.63 -40.91 -2.73
C ALA A 253 31.31 -40.13 -2.91
N PHE A 254 30.17 -40.76 -2.65
CA PHE A 254 28.87 -40.11 -2.68
C PHE A 254 28.75 -39.00 -1.63
N CYS A 255 29.18 -39.25 -0.39
CA CYS A 255 29.18 -38.23 0.67
C CYS A 255 30.06 -37.03 0.30
N LEU A 256 31.25 -37.26 -0.26
CA LEU A 256 32.14 -36.20 -0.73
C LEU A 256 31.53 -35.40 -1.89
N LYS A 257 30.84 -36.06 -2.82
CA LYS A 257 30.14 -35.39 -3.93
C LYS A 257 29.05 -34.45 -3.42
N ILE A 258 28.24 -34.89 -2.46
CA ILE A 258 27.22 -34.04 -1.84
C ILE A 258 27.88 -32.89 -1.07
N LEU A 259 28.93 -33.17 -0.29
CA LEU A 259 29.66 -32.15 0.46
C LEU A 259 30.19 -31.04 -0.47
N ARG A 260 30.79 -31.41 -1.61
CA ARG A 260 31.26 -30.44 -2.63
C ARG A 260 30.12 -29.59 -3.16
N ALA A 261 28.97 -30.19 -3.47
CA ALA A 261 27.79 -29.45 -3.93
C ALA A 261 27.27 -28.46 -2.88
N GLN A 262 27.24 -28.88 -1.61
CA GLN A 262 26.80 -28.02 -0.51
C GLN A 262 27.78 -26.89 -0.21
N LEU A 263 29.09 -27.14 -0.29
CA LEU A 263 30.11 -26.09 -0.19
C LEU A 263 29.97 -25.05 -1.30
N HIS A 264 29.70 -25.48 -2.53
CA HIS A 264 29.45 -24.57 -3.63
C HIS A 264 28.20 -23.70 -3.41
N MET A 265 27.09 -24.30 -2.97
CA MET A 265 25.87 -23.54 -2.64
C MET A 265 26.10 -22.56 -1.49
N ARG A 266 26.87 -22.97 -0.48
CA ARG A 266 27.29 -22.13 0.65
C ARG A 266 28.09 -20.91 0.19
N GLU A 267 29.04 -21.08 -0.72
CA GLU A 267 29.82 -19.96 -1.26
C GLU A 267 28.97 -19.02 -2.11
N LYS A 268 28.09 -19.58 -2.95
CA LYS A 268 27.15 -18.80 -3.77
C LYS A 268 26.25 -17.94 -2.90
N ASN A 269 25.68 -18.52 -1.85
CA ASN A 269 24.81 -17.80 -0.93
C ASN A 269 25.58 -16.76 -0.10
N ARG A 270 26.80 -17.06 0.34
CA ARG A 270 27.66 -16.12 1.06
C ARG A 270 28.03 -14.90 0.23
N HIS A 271 28.28 -15.08 -1.07
CA HIS A 271 28.50 -13.95 -1.97
C HIS A 271 27.23 -13.11 -2.16
N ARG A 272 26.07 -13.75 -2.40
CA ARG A 272 24.77 -13.04 -2.46
C ARG A 272 24.50 -12.23 -1.20
N GLN A 273 24.81 -12.80 -0.04
CA GLN A 273 24.73 -12.13 1.25
C GLN A 273 25.67 -10.91 1.33
N ARG A 274 26.93 -11.02 0.88
CA ARG A 274 27.86 -9.88 0.86
C ARG A 274 27.37 -8.76 -0.06
N VAL A 275 26.85 -9.11 -1.24
CA VAL A 275 26.26 -8.16 -2.18
C VAL A 275 25.03 -7.49 -1.57
N ALA A 276 24.09 -8.27 -0.99
CA ALA A 276 22.91 -7.75 -0.33
C ALA A 276 23.25 -6.83 0.87
N ASN A 277 24.27 -7.17 1.66
CA ASN A 277 24.77 -6.32 2.74
C ASN A 277 25.37 -5.00 2.23
N SER A 278 25.97 -5.03 1.03
CA SER A 278 26.58 -3.85 0.41
C SER A 278 25.57 -3.01 -0.37
N MET A 279 24.43 -3.59 -0.77
CA MET A 279 23.38 -2.89 -1.53
C MET A 279 22.88 -1.64 -0.80
N GLU A 280 22.63 -1.72 0.51
CA GLU A 280 22.17 -0.56 1.26
C GLU A 280 23.19 0.59 1.23
N ALA A 281 24.48 0.28 1.39
CA ALA A 281 25.56 1.27 1.35
C ALA A 281 25.70 1.91 -0.05
N PHE A 282 25.62 1.11 -1.12
CA PHE A 282 25.70 1.62 -2.49
C PHE A 282 24.49 2.47 -2.88
N VAL A 283 23.29 2.05 -2.52
CA VAL A 283 22.05 2.81 -2.75
C VAL A 283 22.05 4.13 -1.98
N ALA A 284 22.58 4.13 -0.75
CA ALA A 284 22.72 5.33 0.07
C ALA A 284 23.76 6.31 -0.49
N SER A 285 24.79 5.82 -1.19
CA SER A 285 25.84 6.65 -1.80
C SER A 285 25.45 7.33 -3.12
N ALA A 286 24.36 6.88 -3.75
CA ALA A 286 23.91 7.43 -5.03
C ALA A 286 23.30 8.85 -4.85
N VAL A 287 23.82 9.82 -5.60
CA VAL A 287 23.45 11.24 -5.49
C VAL A 287 22.19 11.55 -6.30
N THR A 288 22.02 10.93 -7.47
CA THR A 288 20.83 11.13 -8.32
C THR A 288 19.92 9.88 -8.37
N PRO A 289 18.62 10.05 -8.63
CA PRO A 289 17.69 8.93 -8.77
C PRO A 289 18.08 7.96 -9.88
N GLU A 290 18.57 8.45 -11.02
CA GLU A 290 18.93 7.65 -12.18
C GLU A 290 20.19 6.80 -11.91
N GLN A 291 21.16 7.37 -11.19
CA GLN A 291 22.34 6.64 -10.74
C GLN A 291 21.96 5.52 -9.75
N ARG A 292 21.00 5.79 -8.87
CA ARG A 292 20.52 4.80 -7.91
C ARG A 292 19.85 3.62 -8.59
N ASP A 293 19.01 3.87 -9.59
CA ASP A 293 18.31 2.81 -10.32
C ASP A 293 19.28 1.95 -11.14
N LEU A 294 20.29 2.56 -11.75
CA LEU A 294 21.35 1.85 -12.47
C LEU A 294 22.24 1.02 -11.52
N ILE A 295 22.59 1.57 -10.36
CA ILE A 295 23.32 0.84 -9.31
C ILE A 295 22.48 -0.34 -8.79
N LEU A 296 21.19 -0.12 -8.55
CA LEU A 296 20.26 -1.17 -8.13
C LEU A 296 20.13 -2.27 -9.17
N SER A 297 19.96 -1.94 -10.46
CA SER A 297 19.84 -2.94 -11.51
C SER A 297 21.10 -3.79 -11.62
N GLN A 298 22.27 -3.15 -11.56
CA GLN A 298 23.56 -3.85 -11.62
C GLN A 298 23.79 -4.73 -10.37
N LEU A 299 23.36 -4.26 -9.20
CA LEU A 299 23.44 -5.04 -7.97
C LEU A 299 22.48 -6.23 -7.99
N VAL A 300 21.24 -6.04 -8.45
CA VAL A 300 20.27 -7.13 -8.63
C VAL A 300 20.81 -8.15 -9.62
N GLU A 301 21.37 -7.71 -10.75
CA GLU A 301 22.01 -8.58 -11.72
C GLU A 301 23.16 -9.36 -11.08
N SER A 302 24.01 -8.74 -10.24
CA SER A 302 25.08 -9.45 -9.53
C SER A 302 24.60 -10.46 -8.48
N VAL A 303 23.40 -10.28 -7.91
CA VAL A 303 22.76 -11.28 -7.02
C VAL A 303 22.24 -12.47 -7.83
N VAL A 304 21.72 -12.21 -9.03
CA VAL A 304 21.11 -13.21 -9.92
C VAL A 304 22.16 -13.99 -10.70
N GLN A 305 23.05 -13.30 -11.43
CA GLN A 305 24.15 -13.86 -12.19
C GLN A 305 25.35 -14.13 -11.28
N PHE A 306 25.57 -15.41 -11.01
CA PHE A 306 26.80 -15.85 -10.39
C PHE A 306 27.83 -16.18 -11.45
N GLY A 307 28.98 -15.50 -11.40
CA GLY A 307 30.16 -15.91 -12.17
C GLY A 307 30.61 -17.32 -11.79
N ASN A 308 31.26 -18.02 -12.70
CA ASN A 308 31.72 -19.40 -12.49
C ASN A 308 32.67 -19.44 -11.27
N SER A 309 32.27 -20.05 -10.14
CA SER A 309 33.06 -20.00 -8.88
C SER A 309 34.38 -20.76 -8.95
N GLY A 310 34.66 -21.45 -10.05
CA GLY A 310 35.84 -22.30 -10.21
C GLY A 310 35.77 -23.62 -9.44
N LEU A 311 34.87 -23.76 -8.44
CA LEU A 311 34.61 -25.03 -7.75
C LEU A 311 33.86 -26.04 -8.61
N VAL A 312 33.05 -25.53 -9.53
CA VAL A 312 32.51 -26.26 -10.67
C VAL A 312 33.22 -25.68 -11.89
N GLN A 313 34.51 -26.00 -12.08
CA GLN A 313 34.96 -26.12 -13.46
C GLN A 313 33.96 -27.05 -14.16
N ARG A 314 33.64 -26.80 -15.42
CA ARG A 314 33.05 -27.83 -16.27
C ARG A 314 34.04 -28.99 -16.23
N GLU A 315 33.95 -29.83 -15.22
CA GLU A 315 34.41 -31.19 -15.27
C GLU A 315 33.54 -31.75 -16.38
N ASP A 316 34.11 -31.73 -17.58
CA ASP A 316 33.70 -32.63 -18.64
C ASP A 316 33.42 -33.97 -17.95
N ASP A 317 32.16 -34.38 -18.04
CA ASP A 317 31.55 -35.57 -17.45
C ASP A 317 32.17 -36.88 -18.00
N HIS A 318 33.41 -36.79 -18.49
CA HIS A 318 34.23 -37.79 -19.15
C HIS A 318 35.35 -38.33 -18.26
N ALA A 319 35.71 -37.66 -17.15
CA ALA A 319 36.80 -38.11 -16.28
C ALA A 319 36.41 -39.20 -15.26
N TYR A 320 35.13 -39.35 -14.91
CA TYR A 320 34.70 -40.25 -13.83
C TYR A 320 33.39 -41.01 -14.10
N ARG A 321 33.20 -41.51 -15.33
CA ARG A 321 32.47 -42.78 -15.45
C ARG A 321 33.38 -43.86 -14.86
N PRO A 322 32.94 -44.69 -13.89
CA PRO A 322 33.66 -45.89 -13.55
C PRO A 322 33.62 -46.77 -14.79
N ARG A 323 34.66 -46.70 -15.62
CA ARG A 323 34.88 -47.71 -16.66
C ARG A 323 35.08 -49.00 -15.89
N MET A 324 34.06 -49.86 -15.91
CA MET A 324 34.20 -51.21 -15.39
C MET A 324 35.44 -51.84 -16.05
N PRO A 325 36.25 -52.64 -15.32
CA PRO A 325 37.45 -53.29 -15.86
C PRO A 325 37.21 -54.17 -17.12
N ILE A 326 35.94 -54.43 -17.43
CA ILE A 326 35.50 -55.20 -18.60
C ILE A 326 35.80 -54.46 -19.92
N ASP A 327 35.74 -53.12 -19.95
CA ASP A 327 36.02 -52.35 -21.18
C ASP A 327 37.52 -52.30 -21.54
N SER A 328 38.41 -52.48 -20.55
CA SER A 328 39.85 -52.61 -20.78
C SER A 328 40.23 -53.96 -21.39
N ILE A 329 39.51 -55.03 -21.08
CA ILE A 329 39.83 -56.37 -21.59
C ILE A 329 39.46 -56.48 -23.09
N ASN A 330 38.33 -55.89 -23.51
CA ASN A 330 37.91 -55.91 -24.92
C ASN A 330 38.77 -55.05 -25.86
N ARG A 331 39.60 -54.14 -25.35
CA ARG A 331 40.52 -53.33 -26.18
C ARG A 331 41.90 -53.96 -26.39
N THR A 332 42.22 -55.03 -25.66
CA THR A 332 43.53 -55.71 -25.75
C THR A 332 43.54 -56.95 -26.64
N PHE A 333 42.39 -57.35 -27.21
CA PHE A 333 42.33 -58.40 -28.22
C PHE A 333 42.24 -57.78 -29.63
N PRO A 334 43.34 -57.73 -30.39
CA PRO A 334 43.26 -57.37 -31.80
C PRO A 334 42.56 -58.49 -32.57
N THR A 335 41.36 -58.21 -33.08
CA THR A 335 40.70 -59.03 -34.11
C THR A 335 41.44 -58.89 -35.43
N ASN A 336 42.61 -59.53 -35.54
CA ASN A 336 43.23 -59.86 -36.82
C ASN A 336 42.76 -61.25 -37.26
N PHE A 337 41.56 -61.31 -37.84
CA PHE A 337 41.14 -62.42 -38.68
C PHE A 337 40.42 -61.86 -39.91
N GLN A 338 41.20 -61.28 -40.81
CA GLN A 338 40.85 -61.18 -42.22
C GLN A 338 41.76 -62.19 -42.93
N LYS A 339 41.17 -63.33 -43.30
CA LYS A 339 41.81 -64.34 -44.15
C LYS A 339 41.22 -64.17 -45.54
N ASP A 340 42.08 -63.83 -46.48
CA ASP A 340 41.82 -63.87 -47.92
C ASP A 340 41.32 -65.27 -48.33
N VAL A 341 40.16 -65.34 -48.98
CA VAL A 341 39.84 -66.13 -50.20
C VAL A 341 38.74 -65.40 -50.96
#